data_AF-A0A7C3VL47-F1
#
_entry.id   AF-A0A7C3VL47-F1
#
_cell.length_a   1.000
_cell.length_b   1.000
_cell.length_c   1.000
_cell.angle_alpha   90.00
_cell.angle_beta   90.00
_cell.angle_gamma   90.00
#
_symmetry.space_group_name_H-M   'P 1'
#
loop_
_entity.id
_entity.type
_entity.pdbx_description
1 polymer ?
#
loop_
_entity_poly.entity_id
_entity_poly.type
_entity_poly.pdbx_seq_one_letter_code
_entity_poly.pdbx_strand_id
1 'polypeptide(L)'
;ISAVSSFLAVVISFLLYPAVWFLGVNYSAVTSFIPVALIAISAFLILTERGEEFGGRYSAWRKRFYALLVFTVSGFTGIVAFQVSEYVTDPLGSILLPLLTGLFGVPILLQTTGGRIPQQRVRFRLPDSNAVSAGTVAGFLVSLFPGVSSGVATVLSTVGIRGREEYVAAVSAANSANAVLCFFMLISASRTRSGAAEALKQLGAFPSLFEIVAISTLSALVALPLTLAVAKVAFSHITRLQFSKISLAVLVFLIALTYILTGFMGVMILFVSSVIGMSAPLLGVRRVNCMGCLIIPVLLYYL
;
A
#
# COMPACT_ATOMS: atom_id res chain seq x y z
N ILE A 1 3.40 10.08 -17.82
CA ILE A 1 2.37 9.21 -17.23
C ILE A 1 2.45 9.26 -15.71
N SER A 2 3.19 8.38 -15.00
CA SER A 2 3.18 8.29 -13.52
C SER A 2 3.23 9.64 -12.78
N ALA A 3 4.26 10.47 -13.02
CA ALA A 3 4.41 11.76 -12.33
C ALA A 3 3.24 12.73 -12.58
N VAL A 4 2.72 12.76 -13.81
CA VAL A 4 1.59 13.61 -14.18
C VAL A 4 0.29 13.07 -13.57
N SER A 5 0.09 11.75 -13.56
CA SER A 5 -1.05 11.09 -12.90
C SER A 5 -1.09 11.39 -11.41
N SER A 6 0.05 11.30 -10.73
CA SER A 6 0.20 11.64 -9.32
C SER A 6 -0.13 13.12 -9.04
N PHE A 7 0.37 14.04 -9.87
CA PHE A 7 0.07 15.46 -9.75
C PHE A 7 -1.43 15.76 -9.93
N LEU A 8 -2.03 15.22 -10.99
CA LEU A 8 -3.47 15.36 -11.24
C LEU A 8 -4.31 14.79 -10.10
N ALA A 9 -3.93 13.63 -9.56
CA ALA A 9 -4.63 13.00 -8.45
C ALA A 9 -4.60 13.84 -7.16
N VAL A 10 -3.48 14.52 -6.87
CA VAL A 10 -3.40 15.48 -5.74
C VAL A 10 -4.40 16.61 -5.93
N VAL A 11 -4.43 17.22 -7.13
CA VAL A 11 -5.37 18.31 -7.44
C VAL A 11 -6.82 17.85 -7.33
N ILE A 12 -7.16 16.69 -7.89
CA ILE A 12 -8.52 16.13 -7.82
C ILE A 12 -8.88 15.78 -6.36
N SER A 13 -7.92 15.35 -5.54
CA SER A 13 -8.18 15.02 -4.13
C SER A 13 -8.70 16.20 -3.32
N PHE A 14 -8.32 17.43 -3.68
CA PHE A 14 -8.85 18.64 -3.03
C PHE A 14 -10.36 18.80 -3.23
N LEU A 15 -10.87 18.39 -4.40
CA LEU A 15 -12.31 18.39 -4.68
C LEU A 15 -13.08 17.35 -3.85
N LEU A 16 -12.39 16.33 -3.34
CA LEU A 16 -12.97 15.28 -2.50
C LEU A 16 -12.96 15.64 -1.01
N TYR A 17 -12.30 16.73 -0.61
CA TYR A 17 -12.27 17.16 0.79
C TYR A 17 -13.66 17.33 1.43
N PRO A 18 -14.66 17.98 0.79
CA PRO A 18 -16.00 18.12 1.38
C PRO A 18 -16.65 16.78 1.74
N ALA A 19 -16.43 15.74 0.91
CA ALA A 19 -16.93 14.40 1.19
C ALA A 19 -16.20 13.77 2.38
N VAL A 20 -14.87 13.90 2.46
CA VAL A 20 -14.07 13.45 3.62
C VAL A 20 -14.52 14.16 4.91
N TRP A 21 -14.71 15.47 4.84
CA TRP A 21 -15.16 16.28 5.96
C TRP A 21 -16.54 15.84 6.45
N PHE A 22 -17.50 15.66 5.54
CA PHE A 22 -18.83 15.17 5.87
C PHE A 22 -18.81 13.80 6.55
N LEU A 23 -17.98 12.88 6.06
CA LEU A 23 -17.77 11.57 6.67
C LEU A 23 -17.07 11.67 8.04
N GLY A 24 -16.16 12.61 8.20
CA GLY A 24 -15.46 12.88 9.47
C GLY A 24 -16.39 13.42 10.55
N VAL A 25 -17.27 14.37 10.20
CA VAL A 25 -18.31 14.87 11.12
C VAL A 25 -19.26 13.75 11.56
N ASN A 26 -19.60 12.85 10.63
CA ASN A 26 -20.49 11.71 10.89
C ASN A 26 -19.73 10.42 11.21
N TYR A 27 -18.52 10.51 11.79
CA TYR A 27 -17.66 9.33 11.94
C TYR A 27 -18.28 8.22 12.80
N SER A 28 -19.19 8.55 13.73
CA SER A 28 -19.94 7.55 14.50
C SER A 28 -20.79 6.62 13.61
N ALA A 29 -21.43 7.16 12.58
CA ALA A 29 -22.16 6.34 11.60
C ALA A 29 -21.19 5.53 10.72
N VAL A 30 -20.04 6.12 10.37
CA VAL A 30 -18.98 5.44 9.61
C VAL A 30 -18.45 4.24 10.39
N THR A 31 -18.24 4.36 11.71
CA THR A 31 -17.71 3.27 12.54
C THR A 31 -18.57 2.02 12.51
N SER A 32 -19.90 2.17 12.52
CA SER A 32 -20.83 1.04 12.42
C SER A 32 -20.76 0.31 11.07
N PHE A 33 -20.30 1.00 10.02
CA PHE A 33 -20.15 0.44 8.68
C PHE A 33 -18.76 -0.17 8.43
N ILE A 34 -17.75 0.10 9.28
CA ILE A 34 -16.38 -0.39 9.10
C ILE A 34 -16.31 -1.93 8.96
N PRO A 35 -16.94 -2.74 9.85
CA PRO A 35 -16.88 -4.20 9.71
C PRO A 35 -17.42 -4.69 8.36
N VAL A 36 -18.57 -4.14 7.95
CA VAL A 36 -19.22 -4.49 6.68
C VAL A 36 -18.33 -4.12 5.50
N ALA A 37 -17.73 -2.92 5.51
CA ALA A 37 -16.82 -2.48 4.48
C ALA A 37 -15.56 -3.37 4.39
N LEU A 38 -14.97 -3.75 5.53
CA LEU A 38 -13.80 -4.63 5.57
C LEU A 38 -14.12 -6.05 5.08
N ILE A 39 -15.29 -6.60 5.43
CA ILE A 39 -15.76 -7.87 4.87
C ILE A 39 -15.92 -7.76 3.35
N ALA A 40 -16.56 -6.69 2.87
CA ALA A 40 -16.77 -6.47 1.45
C ALA A 40 -15.45 -6.34 0.67
N ILE A 41 -14.48 -5.59 1.21
CA ILE A 41 -13.14 -5.45 0.63
C ILE A 41 -12.42 -6.80 0.62
N SER A 42 -12.47 -7.55 1.72
CA SER A 42 -11.83 -8.88 1.82
C SER A 42 -12.43 -9.86 0.81
N ALA A 43 -13.77 -9.91 0.74
CA ALA A 43 -14.49 -10.72 -0.24
C ALA A 43 -14.12 -10.31 -1.67
N PHE A 44 -14.07 -9.01 -1.96
CA PHE A 44 -13.67 -8.49 -3.26
C PHE A 44 -12.24 -8.91 -3.64
N LEU A 45 -11.26 -8.77 -2.75
CA LEU A 45 -9.87 -9.17 -3.00
C LEU A 45 -9.76 -10.67 -3.34
N ILE A 46 -10.44 -11.52 -2.56
CA ILE A 46 -10.41 -12.96 -2.72
C ILE A 46 -11.17 -13.39 -3.99
N LEU A 47 -12.43 -12.93 -4.17
CA LEU A 47 -13.31 -13.37 -5.26
C LEU A 47 -12.85 -12.90 -6.64
N THR A 48 -12.18 -11.75 -6.70
CA THR A 48 -11.63 -11.24 -7.96
C THR A 48 -10.38 -11.99 -8.41
N GLU A 49 -9.88 -12.96 -7.63
CA GLU A 49 -8.74 -13.75 -8.08
C GLU A 49 -9.04 -14.50 -9.36
N ARG A 50 -8.09 -14.37 -10.30
CA ARG A 50 -8.20 -14.93 -11.63
C ARG A 50 -7.54 -16.31 -11.63
N GLY A 51 -8.19 -17.26 -12.28
CA GLY A 51 -7.60 -18.58 -12.55
C GLY A 51 -6.41 -18.46 -13.51
N GLU A 52 -5.54 -19.47 -13.47
CA GLU A 52 -4.50 -19.69 -14.47
C GLU A 52 -5.12 -19.96 -15.84
N GLU A 53 -4.55 -19.38 -16.91
CA GLU A 53 -5.02 -19.51 -18.29
C GLU A 53 -5.17 -20.96 -18.74
N PHE A 54 -4.30 -21.86 -18.26
CA PHE A 54 -4.29 -23.29 -18.61
C PHE A 54 -4.78 -24.21 -17.47
N GLY A 55 -5.39 -23.67 -16.40
CA GLY A 55 -5.67 -24.42 -15.18
C GLY A 55 -6.99 -25.21 -15.15
N GLY A 56 -7.77 -25.20 -16.24
CA GLY A 56 -9.11 -25.82 -16.33
C GLY A 56 -10.22 -25.04 -15.59
N ARG A 57 -11.44 -25.59 -15.62
CA ARG A 57 -12.68 -24.94 -15.12
C ARG A 57 -12.64 -24.55 -13.63
N TYR A 58 -11.91 -25.30 -12.80
CA TYR A 58 -11.80 -25.07 -11.35
C TYR A 58 -10.62 -24.20 -10.93
N SER A 59 -9.80 -23.74 -11.88
CA SER A 59 -8.59 -22.95 -11.63
C SER A 59 -8.87 -21.69 -10.78
N ALA A 60 -9.94 -20.96 -11.11
CA ALA A 60 -10.31 -19.75 -10.38
C ALA A 60 -10.72 -20.06 -8.93
N TRP A 61 -11.49 -21.13 -8.69
CA TRP A 61 -11.89 -21.54 -7.35
C TRP A 61 -10.70 -21.98 -6.50
N ARG A 62 -9.74 -22.68 -7.10
CA ARG A 62 -8.47 -23.04 -6.44
C ARG A 62 -7.69 -21.79 -6.01
N LYS A 63 -7.57 -20.78 -6.90
CA LYS A 63 -6.89 -19.52 -6.56
C LYS A 63 -7.60 -18.72 -5.47
N ARG A 64 -8.94 -18.67 -5.51
CA ARG A 64 -9.75 -18.05 -4.44
C ARG A 64 -9.53 -18.74 -3.10
N PHE A 65 -9.48 -20.08 -3.09
CA PHE A 65 -9.20 -20.84 -1.88
C PHE A 65 -7.78 -20.56 -1.36
N TYR A 66 -6.76 -20.54 -2.22
CA TYR A 66 -5.41 -20.15 -1.84
C TYR A 66 -5.34 -18.73 -1.30
N ALA A 67 -6.05 -17.78 -1.92
CA ALA A 67 -6.14 -16.40 -1.44
C ALA A 67 -6.79 -16.33 -0.06
N LEU A 68 -7.86 -17.10 0.19
CA LEU A 68 -8.50 -17.20 1.50
C LEU A 68 -7.53 -17.76 2.55
N LEU A 69 -6.77 -18.81 2.22
CA LEU A 69 -5.76 -19.38 3.12
C LEU A 69 -4.66 -18.36 3.45
N VAL A 70 -4.10 -17.69 2.44
CA VAL A 70 -3.09 -16.64 2.65
C VAL A 70 -3.65 -15.50 3.50
N PHE A 71 -4.88 -15.07 3.23
CA PHE A 71 -5.56 -14.01 3.97
C PHE A 71 -5.78 -14.39 5.44
N THR A 72 -6.26 -15.59 5.70
CA THR A 72 -6.50 -16.07 7.08
C THR A 72 -5.21 -16.31 7.86
N VAL A 73 -4.20 -16.95 7.26
CA VAL A 73 -2.89 -17.20 7.88
C VAL A 73 -2.15 -15.89 8.16
N SER A 74 -2.15 -14.95 7.21
CA SER A 74 -1.58 -13.62 7.43
C SER A 74 -2.34 -12.84 8.51
N GLY A 75 -3.67 -12.97 8.56
CA GLY A 75 -4.49 -12.38 9.62
C GLY A 75 -4.20 -12.91 11.01
N PHE A 76 -4.07 -14.23 11.15
CA PHE A 76 -3.62 -14.83 12.42
C PHE A 76 -2.24 -14.32 12.84
N THR A 77 -1.31 -14.21 11.88
CA THR A 77 0.02 -13.64 12.12
C THR A 77 -0.05 -12.19 12.58
N GLY A 78 -0.98 -11.40 12.02
CA GLY A 78 -1.26 -10.05 12.46
C GLY A 78 -1.73 -10.00 13.92
N ILE A 79 -2.71 -10.85 14.29
CA ILE A 79 -3.20 -10.94 15.68
C ILE A 79 -2.04 -11.23 16.64
N VAL A 80 -1.24 -12.26 16.34
CA VAL A 80 -0.08 -12.63 17.16
C VAL A 80 0.93 -11.49 17.23
N ALA A 81 1.26 -10.85 16.11
CA ALA A 81 2.21 -9.74 16.06
C ALA A 81 1.77 -8.56 16.94
N PHE A 82 0.48 -8.20 16.92
CA PHE A 82 -0.04 -7.13 17.78
C PHE A 82 -0.02 -7.50 19.26
N GLN A 83 -0.28 -8.76 19.62
CA GLN A 83 -0.22 -9.23 21.01
C GLN A 83 1.20 -9.18 21.57
N VAL A 84 2.20 -9.57 20.79
CA VAL A 84 3.60 -9.55 21.22
C VAL A 84 4.28 -8.18 21.07
N SER A 85 3.53 -7.13 20.69
CA SER A 85 4.07 -5.78 20.52
C SER A 85 4.63 -5.19 21.82
N GLU A 86 4.19 -5.68 22.98
CA GLU A 86 4.71 -5.30 24.30
C GLU A 86 6.18 -5.71 24.54
N TYR A 87 6.69 -6.70 23.80
CA TYR A 87 8.08 -7.18 23.89
C TYR A 87 9.05 -6.44 22.96
N VAL A 88 8.58 -5.39 22.27
CA VAL A 88 9.39 -4.57 21.37
C VAL A 88 10.30 -3.64 22.20
N THR A 89 11.58 -3.62 21.87
CA THR A 89 12.63 -3.00 22.70
C THR A 89 12.55 -1.47 22.75
N ASP A 90 12.16 -0.83 21.64
CA ASP A 90 12.04 0.62 21.54
C ASP A 90 10.56 1.03 21.55
N PRO A 91 10.13 1.95 22.44
CA PRO A 91 8.79 2.53 22.42
C PRO A 91 8.40 3.19 21.08
N LEU A 92 9.39 3.63 20.29
CA LEU A 92 9.19 4.19 18.95
C LEU A 92 9.15 3.11 17.85
N GLY A 93 9.54 1.87 18.18
CA GLY A 93 9.53 0.73 17.28
C GLY A 93 8.12 0.21 17.04
N SER A 94 7.59 0.39 15.82
CA SER A 94 6.30 -0.20 15.46
C SER A 94 6.46 -1.65 14.97
N ILE A 95 5.68 -2.57 15.53
CA ILE A 95 5.61 -3.97 15.07
C ILE A 95 5.14 -4.12 13.62
N LEU A 96 4.53 -3.07 13.07
CA LEU A 96 4.15 -2.98 11.67
C LEU A 96 5.36 -3.04 10.74
N LEU A 97 6.52 -2.50 11.14
CA LEU A 97 7.72 -2.51 10.33
C LEU A 97 8.16 -3.95 9.97
N PRO A 98 8.48 -4.84 10.93
CA PRO A 98 8.85 -6.22 10.61
C PRO A 98 7.72 -6.99 9.90
N LEU A 99 6.47 -6.83 10.34
CA LEU A 99 5.32 -7.55 9.79
C LEU A 99 5.08 -7.22 8.30
N LEU A 100 5.00 -5.94 7.95
CA LEU A 100 4.75 -5.52 6.57
C LEU A 100 5.99 -5.73 5.69
N THR A 101 7.19 -5.56 6.27
CA THR A 101 8.44 -5.82 5.53
C THR A 101 8.56 -7.29 5.15
N GLY A 102 8.24 -8.23 6.06
CA GLY A 102 8.25 -9.65 5.72
C GLY A 102 7.10 -10.07 4.81
N LEU A 103 5.89 -9.59 5.00
CA LEU A 103 4.76 -9.97 4.13
C LEU A 103 4.89 -9.43 2.70
N PHE A 104 5.45 -8.23 2.51
CA PHE A 104 5.44 -7.54 1.22
C PHE A 104 6.84 -7.27 0.65
N GLY A 105 7.80 -6.86 1.47
CA GLY A 105 9.14 -6.44 1.03
C GLY A 105 10.07 -7.62 0.74
N VAL A 106 10.31 -8.48 1.73
CA VAL A 106 11.23 -9.63 1.63
C VAL A 106 10.90 -10.54 0.43
N PRO A 107 9.63 -10.89 0.14
CA PRO A 107 9.29 -11.68 -1.02
C PRO A 107 9.63 -11.02 -2.37
N ILE A 108 9.63 -9.67 -2.47
CA ILE A 108 10.12 -8.97 -3.68
C ILE A 108 11.63 -9.12 -3.78
N LEU A 109 12.33 -8.85 -2.68
CA LEU A 109 13.80 -8.85 -2.66
C LEU A 109 14.36 -10.23 -2.98
N LEU A 110 13.79 -11.29 -2.40
CA LEU A 110 14.21 -12.68 -2.64
C LEU A 110 13.89 -13.18 -4.05
N GLN A 111 12.80 -12.69 -4.66
CA GLN A 111 12.43 -13.05 -6.03
C GLN A 111 13.15 -12.24 -7.09
N THR A 112 13.99 -11.28 -6.68
CA THR A 112 14.80 -10.50 -7.62
C THR A 112 15.93 -11.38 -8.16
N THR A 113 15.59 -12.25 -9.10
CA THR A 113 16.55 -13.06 -9.85
C THR A 113 17.28 -12.16 -10.85
N GLY A 114 18.58 -12.40 -11.04
CA GLY A 114 19.42 -11.60 -11.91
C GLY A 114 18.80 -11.35 -13.29
N GLY A 115 18.93 -10.12 -13.77
CA GLY A 115 18.42 -9.69 -15.07
C GLY A 115 18.99 -8.32 -15.41
N ARG A 116 19.26 -8.07 -16.70
CA ARG A 116 19.69 -6.75 -17.17
C ARG A 116 18.47 -5.98 -17.62
N ILE A 117 18.32 -4.74 -17.14
CA ILE A 117 17.26 -3.87 -17.61
C ILE A 117 17.53 -3.51 -19.09
N PRO A 118 16.54 -3.68 -19.99
CA PRO A 118 16.69 -3.27 -21.38
C PRO A 118 16.82 -1.74 -21.47
N GLN A 119 17.47 -1.26 -22.53
CA GLN A 119 17.61 0.19 -22.75
C GLN A 119 16.25 0.90 -22.73
N GLN A 120 16.14 1.94 -21.91
CA GLN A 120 14.93 2.73 -21.74
C GLN A 120 14.99 3.98 -22.62
N ARG A 121 13.87 4.37 -23.24
CA ARG A 121 13.74 5.63 -23.99
C ARG A 121 12.76 6.55 -23.28
N VAL A 122 13.18 7.78 -23.00
CA VAL A 122 12.32 8.78 -22.36
C VAL A 122 11.34 9.32 -23.39
N ARG A 123 10.06 9.01 -23.22
CA ARG A 123 8.97 9.63 -23.98
C ARG A 123 7.98 10.27 -23.01
N PHE A 124 7.72 11.55 -23.22
CA PHE A 124 6.64 12.21 -22.50
C PHE A 124 5.30 11.77 -23.10
N ARG A 125 4.43 11.25 -22.24
CA ARG A 125 3.04 10.92 -22.58
C ARG A 125 2.14 11.38 -21.46
N LEU A 126 1.05 12.03 -21.84
CA LEU A 126 -0.03 12.34 -20.92
C LEU A 126 -0.73 11.04 -20.51
N PRO A 127 -1.16 10.93 -19.24
CA PRO A 127 -1.91 9.79 -18.78
C PRO A 127 -3.35 9.84 -19.31
N ASP A 128 -3.97 8.65 -19.40
CA ASP A 128 -5.41 8.54 -19.65
C ASP A 128 -6.21 9.11 -18.47
N SER A 129 -7.21 9.95 -18.75
CA SER A 129 -8.00 10.64 -17.73
C SER A 129 -8.89 9.69 -16.93
N ASN A 130 -9.43 8.64 -17.57
CA ASN A 130 -10.28 7.65 -16.90
C ASN A 130 -9.46 6.79 -15.95
N ALA A 131 -8.23 6.43 -16.32
CA ALA A 131 -7.31 5.75 -15.42
C ALA A 131 -6.94 6.62 -14.21
N VAL A 132 -6.70 7.92 -14.39
CA VAL A 132 -6.41 8.84 -13.29
C VAL A 132 -7.61 9.02 -12.36
N SER A 133 -8.83 9.16 -12.91
CA SER A 133 -10.04 9.30 -12.10
C SER A 133 -10.36 8.01 -11.33
N ALA A 134 -10.30 6.85 -11.99
CA ALA A 134 -10.46 5.55 -11.34
C ALA A 134 -9.44 5.33 -10.21
N GLY A 135 -8.18 5.69 -10.46
CA GLY A 135 -7.12 5.71 -9.45
C GLY A 135 -7.46 6.61 -8.27
N THR A 136 -7.84 7.85 -8.53
CA THR A 136 -8.16 8.83 -7.47
C THR A 136 -9.33 8.38 -6.61
N VAL A 137 -10.40 7.84 -7.22
CA VAL A 137 -11.55 7.28 -6.50
C VAL A 137 -11.15 6.08 -5.66
N ALA A 138 -10.35 5.16 -6.19
CA ALA A 138 -9.84 4.03 -5.42
C ALA A 138 -8.98 4.48 -4.22
N GLY A 139 -8.12 5.50 -4.42
CA GLY A 139 -7.33 6.11 -3.35
C GLY A 139 -8.21 6.75 -2.27
N PHE A 140 -9.28 7.43 -2.67
CA PHE A 140 -10.29 7.95 -1.76
C PHE A 140 -10.94 6.84 -0.94
N LEU A 141 -11.50 5.83 -1.59
CA LEU A 141 -12.19 4.73 -0.90
C LEU A 141 -11.29 4.05 0.13
N VAL A 142 -10.03 3.79 -0.21
CA VAL A 142 -9.08 3.14 0.69
C VAL A 142 -8.68 4.04 1.86
N SER A 143 -8.57 5.35 1.65
CA SER A 143 -8.23 6.30 2.72
C SER A 143 -9.31 6.36 3.83
N LEU A 144 -10.55 5.97 3.53
CA LEU A 144 -11.66 6.06 4.49
C LEU A 144 -11.57 4.99 5.59
N PHE A 145 -11.02 3.81 5.29
CA PHE A 145 -11.13 2.63 6.16
C PHE A 145 -9.79 2.26 6.84
N PRO A 146 -9.81 1.84 8.11
CA PRO A 146 -8.61 1.33 8.79
C PRO A 146 -8.17 -0.01 8.21
N GLY A 147 -6.86 -0.29 8.24
CA GLY A 147 -6.32 -1.58 7.79
C GLY A 147 -6.33 -1.81 6.28
N VAL A 148 -6.72 -0.81 5.49
CA VAL A 148 -6.70 -0.86 4.02
C VAL A 148 -5.53 -0.04 3.50
N SER A 149 -4.74 -0.63 2.58
CA SER A 149 -3.47 -0.04 2.12
C SER A 149 -3.47 0.31 0.63
N SER A 150 -2.41 0.97 0.18
CA SER A 150 -2.11 1.24 -1.25
C SER A 150 -2.17 -0.01 -2.14
N GLY A 151 -1.89 -1.20 -1.60
CA GLY A 151 -2.05 -2.46 -2.33
C GLY A 151 -3.49 -2.75 -2.70
N VAL A 152 -4.44 -2.46 -1.81
CA VAL A 152 -5.88 -2.57 -2.08
C VAL A 152 -6.32 -1.49 -3.06
N ALA A 153 -5.82 -0.26 -2.90
CA ALA A 153 -6.13 0.85 -3.80
C ALA A 153 -5.68 0.53 -5.24
N THR A 154 -4.53 -0.13 -5.38
CA THR A 154 -4.00 -0.62 -6.66
C THR A 154 -4.93 -1.65 -7.30
N VAL A 155 -5.46 -2.59 -6.52
CA VAL A 155 -6.37 -3.62 -7.06
C VAL A 155 -7.70 -3.02 -7.46
N LEU A 156 -8.24 -2.09 -6.67
CA LEU A 156 -9.47 -1.36 -6.98
C LEU A 156 -9.31 -0.46 -8.22
N SER A 157 -8.20 0.26 -8.33
CA SER A 157 -7.97 1.20 -9.43
C SER A 157 -7.75 0.53 -10.78
N THR A 158 -7.38 -0.76 -10.79
CA THR A 158 -7.02 -1.50 -12.00
C THR A 158 -8.12 -2.46 -12.46
N VAL A 159 -9.29 -2.42 -11.83
CA VAL A 159 -10.47 -3.16 -12.29
C VAL A 159 -10.84 -2.70 -13.70
N GLY A 160 -10.90 -3.64 -14.64
CA GLY A 160 -11.23 -3.34 -16.04
C GLY A 160 -10.09 -2.75 -16.87
N ILE A 161 -8.99 -2.32 -16.24
CA ILE A 161 -7.80 -1.81 -16.95
C ILE A 161 -7.00 -2.98 -17.54
N ARG A 162 -6.67 -2.86 -18.83
CA ARG A 162 -5.84 -3.84 -19.56
C ARG A 162 -4.56 -3.23 -20.11
N GLY A 163 -4.52 -1.92 -20.34
CA GLY A 163 -3.35 -1.22 -20.84
C GLY A 163 -2.25 -1.07 -19.78
N ARG A 164 -0.98 -1.25 -20.18
CA ARG A 164 0.18 -1.04 -19.29
C ARG A 164 0.30 0.43 -18.86
N GLU A 165 0.01 1.36 -19.76
CA GLU A 165 0.09 2.81 -19.50
C GLU A 165 -1.03 3.28 -18.57
N GLU A 166 -2.25 2.80 -18.81
CA GLU A 166 -3.42 3.01 -17.95
C GLU A 166 -3.19 2.42 -16.55
N TYR A 167 -2.61 1.22 -16.47
CA TYR A 167 -2.27 0.59 -15.19
C TYR A 167 -1.35 1.48 -14.37
N VAL A 168 -0.24 1.95 -14.98
CA VAL A 168 0.70 2.86 -14.29
C VAL A 168 0.01 4.16 -13.90
N ALA A 169 -0.85 4.72 -14.75
CA ALA A 169 -1.59 5.94 -14.42
C ALA A 169 -2.53 5.75 -13.22
N ALA A 170 -3.31 4.67 -13.19
CA ALA A 170 -4.28 4.39 -12.14
C ALA A 170 -3.62 4.06 -10.79
N VAL A 171 -2.54 3.27 -10.78
CA VAL A 171 -1.79 2.96 -9.55
C VAL A 171 -1.15 4.22 -8.97
N SER A 172 -0.49 5.03 -9.81
CA SER A 172 0.16 6.26 -9.35
C SER A 172 -0.84 7.29 -8.84
N ALA A 173 -1.99 7.43 -9.52
CA ALA A 173 -3.08 8.28 -9.06
C ALA A 173 -3.65 7.81 -7.71
N ALA A 174 -3.91 6.51 -7.55
CA ALA A 174 -4.45 5.94 -6.31
C ALA A 174 -3.53 6.18 -5.11
N ASN A 175 -2.22 5.96 -5.26
CA ASN A 175 -1.26 6.15 -4.18
C ASN A 175 -1.12 7.62 -3.78
N SER A 176 -1.06 8.53 -4.74
CA SER A 176 -0.94 9.96 -4.47
C SER A 176 -2.21 10.55 -3.88
N ALA A 177 -3.39 10.14 -4.38
CA ALA A 177 -4.67 10.54 -3.80
C ALA A 177 -4.79 10.05 -2.36
N ASN A 178 -4.53 8.77 -2.11
CA ASN A 178 -4.57 8.18 -0.77
C ASN A 178 -3.64 8.93 0.21
N ALA A 179 -2.43 9.32 -0.22
CA ALA A 179 -1.51 10.04 0.63
C ALA A 179 -2.09 11.38 1.16
N VAL A 180 -2.72 12.17 0.29
CA VAL A 180 -3.35 13.45 0.66
C VAL A 180 -4.63 13.22 1.47
N LEU A 181 -5.47 12.29 1.03
CA LEU A 181 -6.76 12.01 1.64
C LEU A 181 -6.63 11.42 3.06
N CYS A 182 -5.56 10.69 3.35
CA CYS A 182 -5.22 10.28 4.72
C CYS A 182 -5.01 11.47 5.67
N PHE A 183 -4.42 12.58 5.21
CA PHE A 183 -4.30 13.79 6.02
C PHE A 183 -5.64 14.53 6.17
N PHE A 184 -6.49 14.51 5.13
CA PHE A 184 -7.85 15.01 5.26
C PHE A 184 -8.68 14.23 6.28
N MET A 185 -8.51 12.90 6.34
CA MET A 185 -9.10 12.08 7.40
C MET A 185 -8.55 12.43 8.79
N LEU A 186 -7.26 12.75 8.90
CA LEU A 186 -6.64 13.19 10.16
C LEU A 186 -7.30 14.47 10.68
N ILE A 187 -7.47 15.50 9.84
CA ILE A 187 -8.07 16.76 10.28
C ILE A 187 -9.59 16.69 10.45
N SER A 188 -10.28 15.81 9.71
CA SER A 188 -11.74 15.73 9.76
C SER A 188 -12.27 14.81 10.87
N ALA A 189 -11.56 13.71 11.15
CA ALA A 189 -12.02 12.67 12.08
C ALA A 189 -11.03 12.41 13.24
N SER A 190 -9.87 13.08 13.27
CA SER A 190 -8.77 12.80 14.21
C SER A 190 -8.30 11.33 14.17
N ARG A 191 -8.50 10.66 13.02
CA ARG A 191 -8.12 9.27 12.76
C ARG A 191 -6.98 9.20 11.77
N THR A 192 -6.05 8.30 12.05
CA THR A 192 -4.86 8.08 11.25
C THR A 192 -5.07 6.89 10.33
N ARG A 193 -4.56 7.03 9.10
CA ARG A 193 -4.72 6.05 8.01
C ARG A 193 -3.41 5.78 7.28
N SER A 194 -2.35 6.46 7.68
CA SER A 194 -0.98 6.30 7.18
C SER A 194 0.02 6.53 8.31
N GLY A 195 1.22 5.96 8.20
CA GLY A 195 2.28 6.16 9.19
C GLY A 195 2.71 7.63 9.31
N ALA A 196 2.69 8.39 8.22
CA ALA A 196 3.00 9.82 8.24
C ALA A 196 1.95 10.65 9.01
N ALA A 197 0.66 10.31 8.85
CA ALA A 197 -0.40 10.96 9.62
C ALA A 197 -0.33 10.59 11.11
N GLU A 198 0.04 9.34 11.42
CA GLU A 198 0.28 8.88 12.80
C GLU A 198 1.43 9.63 13.45
N ALA A 199 2.55 9.83 12.75
CA ALA A 199 3.68 10.59 13.26
C ALA A 199 3.30 12.05 13.61
N LEU A 200 2.53 12.73 12.75
CA LEU A 200 2.04 14.09 13.06
C LEU A 200 1.15 14.11 14.30
N LYS A 201 0.24 13.13 14.41
CA LYS A 201 -0.65 13.00 15.56
C LYS A 201 0.13 12.79 16.87
N GLN A 202 1.18 11.96 16.85
CA GLN A 202 2.05 11.73 18.00
C GLN A 202 2.85 12.98 18.42
N LEU A 203 3.22 13.82 17.45
CA LEU A 203 3.84 15.12 17.71
C LEU A 203 2.85 16.18 18.22
N GLY A 204 1.55 15.87 18.31
CA GLY A 204 0.51 16.84 18.65
C GLY A 204 0.28 17.90 17.57
N ALA A 205 0.81 17.68 16.36
CA ALA A 205 0.70 18.61 15.24
C ALA A 205 -0.56 18.32 14.43
N PHE A 206 -1.55 19.22 14.50
CA PHE A 206 -2.77 19.16 13.70
C PHE A 206 -2.76 20.30 12.69
N PRO A 207 -2.28 20.05 11.45
CA PRO A 207 -2.17 21.11 10.46
C PRO A 207 -3.55 21.61 10.04
N SER A 208 -3.65 22.89 9.72
CA SER A 208 -4.88 23.46 9.16
C SER A 208 -5.14 22.91 7.75
N LEU A 209 -6.39 23.00 7.26
CA LEU A 209 -6.73 22.63 5.88
C LEU A 209 -5.84 23.36 4.87
N PHE A 210 -5.60 24.65 5.12
CA PHE A 210 -4.73 25.48 4.28
C PHE A 210 -3.30 24.95 4.25
N GLU A 211 -2.73 24.56 5.40
CA GLU A 211 -1.39 23.96 5.46
C GLU A 211 -1.31 22.64 4.69
N ILE A 212 -2.30 21.75 4.83
CA ILE A 212 -2.29 20.48 4.09
C ILE A 212 -2.34 20.75 2.59
N VAL A 213 -3.23 21.64 2.13
CA VAL A 213 -3.34 21.98 0.70
C VAL A 213 -2.05 22.65 0.21
N ALA A 214 -1.48 23.59 0.95
CA ALA A 214 -0.25 24.28 0.58
C ALA A 214 0.94 23.32 0.50
N ILE A 215 1.16 22.49 1.54
CA ILE A 215 2.29 21.55 1.62
C ILE A 215 2.14 20.44 0.58
N SER A 216 0.95 19.89 0.40
CA SER A 216 0.72 18.84 -0.62
C SER A 216 0.86 19.38 -2.04
N THR A 217 0.41 20.61 -2.31
CA THR A 217 0.59 21.27 -3.61
C THR A 217 2.07 21.54 -3.87
N LEU A 218 2.79 22.11 -2.89
CA LEU A 218 4.23 22.36 -2.99
C LEU A 218 5.00 21.05 -3.21
N SER A 219 4.65 20.00 -2.45
CA SER A 219 5.24 18.67 -2.61
C SER A 219 5.00 18.10 -4.00
N ALA A 220 3.80 18.25 -4.56
CA ALA A 220 3.47 17.79 -5.90
C ALA A 220 4.20 18.59 -6.99
N LEU A 221 4.28 19.92 -6.83
CA LEU A 221 5.00 20.82 -7.74
C LEU A 221 6.50 20.55 -7.77
N VAL A 222 7.10 20.19 -6.63
CA VAL A 222 8.52 19.82 -6.54
C VAL A 222 8.76 18.38 -7.02
N ALA A 223 7.89 17.45 -6.64
CA ALA A 223 8.04 16.03 -6.99
C ALA A 223 7.96 15.76 -8.49
N LEU A 224 7.11 16.49 -9.24
CA LEU A 224 6.95 16.30 -10.68
C LEU A 224 8.26 16.55 -11.47
N PRO A 225 8.92 17.72 -11.41
CA PRO A 225 10.18 17.96 -12.10
C PRO A 225 11.31 17.12 -11.53
N LEU A 226 11.35 16.90 -10.20
CA LEU A 226 12.37 16.06 -9.58
C LEU A 226 12.31 14.62 -10.09
N THR A 227 11.11 14.04 -10.18
CA THR A 227 10.92 12.68 -10.72
C THR A 227 11.39 12.59 -12.17
N LEU A 228 11.11 13.61 -13.00
CA LEU A 228 11.56 13.65 -14.39
C LEU A 228 13.09 13.80 -14.50
N ALA A 229 13.71 14.60 -13.63
CA ALA A 229 15.16 14.79 -13.59
C ALA A 229 15.88 13.50 -13.13
N VAL A 230 15.41 12.92 -12.02
CA VAL A 230 15.96 11.66 -11.48
C VAL A 230 15.77 10.53 -12.47
N ALA A 231 14.63 10.45 -13.18
CA ALA A 231 14.42 9.43 -14.20
C ALA A 231 15.51 9.47 -15.28
N LYS A 232 15.85 10.66 -15.81
CA LYS A 232 16.90 10.82 -16.82
C LYS A 232 18.27 10.30 -16.33
N VAL A 233 18.64 10.62 -15.09
CA VAL A 233 19.92 10.19 -14.48
C VAL A 233 19.91 8.70 -14.16
N ALA A 234 18.80 8.20 -13.62
CA ALA A 234 18.65 6.80 -13.28
C ALA A 234 18.79 5.93 -14.55
N PHE A 235 18.17 6.31 -15.67
CA PHE A 235 18.22 5.51 -16.91
C PHE A 235 19.64 5.26 -17.45
N SER A 236 20.57 6.21 -17.27
CA SER A 236 21.95 6.02 -17.74
C SER A 236 22.76 5.06 -16.88
N HIS A 237 22.38 4.89 -15.60
CA HIS A 237 23.10 4.06 -14.64
C HIS A 237 22.41 2.70 -14.38
N ILE A 238 21.10 2.63 -14.53
CA ILE A 238 20.29 1.46 -14.13
C ILE A 238 20.62 0.20 -14.93
N THR A 239 21.14 0.37 -16.16
CA THR A 239 21.56 -0.74 -17.03
C THR A 239 22.83 -1.42 -16.56
N ARG A 240 23.61 -0.79 -15.67
CA ARG A 240 24.87 -1.32 -15.12
C ARG A 240 24.70 -1.98 -13.75
N LEU A 241 23.53 -1.85 -13.13
CA LEU A 241 23.31 -2.33 -11.77
C LEU A 241 22.97 -3.83 -11.74
N GLN A 242 23.62 -4.55 -10.84
CA GLN A 242 23.28 -5.93 -10.52
C GLN A 242 22.19 -5.94 -9.44
N PHE A 243 20.94 -6.08 -9.86
CA PHE A 243 19.77 -6.02 -8.97
C PHE A 243 19.85 -6.99 -7.79
N SER A 244 20.41 -8.18 -7.97
CA SER A 244 20.57 -9.14 -6.87
C SER A 244 21.45 -8.62 -5.73
N LYS A 245 22.51 -7.85 -6.03
CA LYS A 245 23.36 -7.25 -4.99
C LYS A 245 22.64 -6.12 -4.25
N ILE A 246 21.85 -5.32 -4.98
CA ILE A 246 21.02 -4.27 -4.39
C ILE A 246 19.96 -4.89 -3.49
N SER A 247 19.25 -5.92 -3.97
CA SER A 247 18.22 -6.60 -3.18
C SER A 247 18.81 -7.25 -1.93
N LEU A 248 20.00 -7.86 -2.01
CA LEU A 248 20.71 -8.38 -0.83
C LEU A 248 21.09 -7.25 0.15
N ALA A 249 21.65 -6.15 -0.34
CA ALA A 249 22.00 -5.01 0.50
C ALA A 249 20.78 -4.41 1.22
N VAL A 250 19.66 -4.24 0.50
CA VAL A 250 18.40 -3.76 1.07
C VAL A 250 17.84 -4.75 2.09
N LEU A 251 17.93 -6.07 1.81
CA LEU A 251 17.48 -7.09 2.76
C LEU A 251 18.28 -7.06 4.05
N VAL A 252 19.61 -7.01 3.96
CA VAL A 252 20.50 -6.91 5.14
C VAL A 252 20.22 -5.62 5.92
N PHE A 253 20.07 -4.49 5.20
CA PHE A 253 19.70 -3.22 5.82
C PHE A 253 18.37 -3.31 6.57
N LEU A 254 17.33 -3.92 5.97
CA LEU A 254 16.02 -4.07 6.62
C LEU A 254 16.06 -4.99 7.84
N ILE A 255 16.84 -6.07 7.80
CA ILE A 255 17.05 -6.95 8.96
C ILE A 255 17.74 -6.18 10.09
N ALA A 256 18.82 -5.44 9.77
CA ALA A 256 19.54 -4.63 10.75
C ALA A 256 18.65 -3.53 11.34
N LEU A 257 17.92 -2.80 10.50
CA LEU A 257 16.99 -1.76 10.92
C LEU A 257 15.88 -2.33 11.81
N THR A 258 15.34 -3.50 11.45
CA THR A 258 14.34 -4.21 12.25
C THR A 258 14.92 -4.60 13.61
N TYR A 259 16.14 -5.14 13.66
CA TYR A 259 16.79 -5.49 14.92
C TYR A 259 17.02 -4.26 15.81
N ILE A 260 17.48 -3.15 15.23
CA ILE A 260 17.75 -1.91 15.96
C ILE A 260 16.45 -1.32 16.54
N LEU A 261 15.38 -1.26 15.74
CA LEU A 261 14.13 -0.60 16.15
C LEU A 261 13.19 -1.49 16.95
N THR A 262 13.22 -2.80 16.71
CA THR A 262 12.23 -3.73 17.30
C THR A 262 12.83 -4.91 18.05
N GLY A 263 14.16 -4.97 18.12
CA GLY A 263 14.88 -6.02 18.83
C GLY A 263 14.74 -7.41 18.19
N PHE A 264 15.05 -8.42 18.99
CA PHE A 264 15.01 -9.82 18.55
C PHE A 264 13.59 -10.27 18.19
N MET A 265 12.57 -9.86 18.96
CA MET A 265 11.17 -10.21 18.70
C MET A 265 10.73 -9.73 17.31
N GLY A 266 11.10 -8.51 16.93
CA GLY A 266 10.81 -8.00 15.60
C GLY A 266 11.47 -8.79 14.47
N VAL A 267 12.70 -9.26 14.66
CA VAL A 267 13.38 -10.13 13.67
C VAL A 267 12.67 -11.48 13.55
N MET A 268 12.17 -12.06 14.65
CA MET A 268 11.36 -13.28 14.59
C MET A 268 10.07 -13.08 13.79
N ILE A 269 9.38 -11.96 14.01
CA ILE A 269 8.18 -11.60 13.25
C ILE A 269 8.52 -11.35 11.79
N LEU A 270 9.61 -10.66 11.49
CA LEU A 270 10.09 -10.47 10.13
C LEU A 270 10.30 -11.82 9.43
N PHE A 271 10.91 -12.79 10.11
CA PHE A 271 11.14 -14.13 9.57
C PHE A 271 9.84 -14.88 9.29
N VAL A 272 8.95 -15.01 10.28
CA VAL A 272 7.66 -15.71 10.14
C VAL A 272 6.81 -15.05 9.05
N SER A 273 6.72 -13.72 9.08
CA SER A 273 5.95 -12.95 8.10
C SER A 273 6.57 -13.03 6.70
N SER A 274 7.89 -13.22 6.56
CA SER A 274 8.55 -13.48 5.27
C SER A 274 8.17 -14.83 4.67
N VAL A 275 8.11 -15.89 5.50
CA VAL A 275 7.67 -17.22 5.06
C VAL A 275 6.23 -17.15 4.55
N ILE A 276 5.35 -16.49 5.30
CA ILE A 276 3.95 -16.33 4.92
C ILE A 276 3.82 -15.43 3.70
N GLY A 277 4.59 -14.34 3.62
CA GLY A 277 4.62 -13.44 2.47
C GLY A 277 5.04 -14.14 1.17
N MET A 278 5.94 -15.12 1.26
CA MET A 278 6.36 -15.96 0.13
C MET A 278 5.29 -16.94 -0.33
N SER A 279 4.32 -17.31 0.52
CA SER A 279 3.25 -18.23 0.13
C SER A 279 2.38 -17.66 -1.00
N ALA A 280 2.08 -16.37 -1.00
CA ALA A 280 1.25 -15.73 -2.03
C ALA A 280 1.80 -15.91 -3.45
N PRO A 281 3.06 -15.52 -3.77
CA PRO A 281 3.63 -15.74 -5.08
C PRO A 281 3.86 -17.22 -5.41
N LEU A 282 4.18 -18.08 -4.44
CA LEU A 282 4.33 -19.53 -4.66
C LEU A 282 3.00 -20.21 -5.05
N LEU A 283 1.89 -19.78 -4.43
CA LEU A 283 0.54 -20.23 -4.77
C LEU A 283 -0.04 -19.48 -5.98
N GLY A 284 0.70 -18.50 -6.52
CA GLY A 284 0.33 -17.65 -7.64
C GLY A 284 -0.96 -16.85 -7.40
N VAL A 285 -1.14 -16.33 -6.19
CA VAL A 285 -2.21 -15.37 -5.83
C VAL A 285 -1.60 -13.98 -5.60
N ARG A 286 -2.42 -12.94 -5.70
CA ARG A 286 -1.99 -11.56 -5.47
C ARG A 286 -1.59 -11.37 -4.02
N ARG A 287 -0.44 -10.72 -3.82
CA ARG A 287 0.13 -10.44 -2.48
C ARG A 287 -0.75 -9.55 -1.62
N VAL A 288 -1.66 -8.78 -2.22
CA VAL A 288 -2.64 -7.98 -1.49
C VAL A 288 -3.47 -8.81 -0.50
N ASN A 289 -3.65 -10.11 -0.75
CA ASN A 289 -4.34 -11.01 0.18
C ASN A 289 -3.61 -11.15 1.53
N CYS A 290 -2.30 -10.86 1.59
CA CYS A 290 -1.56 -10.77 2.85
C CYS A 290 -2.02 -9.61 3.74
N MET A 291 -2.83 -8.66 3.24
CA MET A 291 -3.42 -7.58 4.05
C MET A 291 -4.43 -8.11 5.09
N GLY A 292 -4.77 -9.40 5.06
CA GLY A 292 -5.45 -10.06 6.18
C GLY A 292 -4.78 -9.78 7.52
N CYS A 293 -3.44 -9.62 7.54
CA CYS A 293 -2.66 -9.22 8.72
C CYS A 293 -3.11 -7.94 9.42
N LEU A 294 -3.76 -7.01 8.70
CA LEU A 294 -4.34 -5.80 9.27
C LEU A 294 -5.87 -5.89 9.31
N ILE A 295 -6.48 -6.40 8.24
CA ILE A 295 -7.94 -6.41 8.11
C ILE A 295 -8.59 -7.29 9.18
N ILE A 296 -8.06 -8.49 9.46
CA ILE A 296 -8.66 -9.38 10.46
C ILE A 296 -8.58 -8.79 11.88
N PRO A 297 -7.42 -8.35 12.40
CA PRO A 297 -7.36 -7.71 13.71
C PRO A 297 -8.28 -6.49 13.84
N VAL A 298 -8.32 -5.64 12.81
CA VAL A 298 -9.18 -4.44 12.81
C VAL A 298 -10.66 -4.84 12.78
N LEU A 299 -11.03 -5.83 11.98
CA LEU A 299 -12.41 -6.32 11.92
C LEU A 299 -12.86 -6.88 13.27
N LEU A 300 -12.01 -7.63 13.96
CA LEU A 300 -12.29 -8.15 15.31
C LEU A 300 -12.39 -7.04 16.36
N TYR A 301 -11.66 -5.93 16.20
CA TYR A 301 -11.73 -4.79 17.10
C TYR A 301 -13.04 -3.99 16.97
N TYR A 302 -13.67 -3.98 15.80
CA TYR A 302 -14.90 -3.23 15.52
C TYR A 302 -16.18 -4.09 15.60
N LEU A 303 -16.07 -5.40 15.84
CA LEU A 303 -17.18 -6.31 16.15
C LEU A 303 -17.42 -6.35 17.66
#